data_AF-A0AAW1UHF8-F1
#
_entry.id   AF-A0AAW1UHF8-F1
#
_cell.length_a   1.000
_cell.length_b   1.000
_cell.length_c   1.000
_cell.angle_alpha   90.00
_cell.angle_beta   90.00
_cell.angle_gamma   90.00
#
_symmetry.space_group_name_H-M   'P 1'
#
loop_
_entity.id
_entity.type
_entity.pdbx_description
1 polymer ?
#
loop_
_entity_poly.entity_id
_entity_poly.type
_entity_poly.pdbx_seq_one_letter_code
_entity_poly.pdbx_strand_id
1 'polypeptide(L)'
;MSQKSKHYQLIELENGEIIVVHETWVSPEKQHVFWPPYPDNYTYRRSLEKREEPAAHWTIHPTKRVIYRTDNLPKALAKVKKAEYTSNIGNQS
;
A
#
# COMPACT_ATOMS: atom_id res chain seq x y z
N MET A 1 -21.06 0.21 -15.53
CA MET A 1 -19.96 1.13 -15.19
C MET A 1 -19.45 0.74 -13.82
N SER A 2 -18.31 0.05 -13.71
CA SER A 2 -17.78 -0.38 -12.41
C SER A 2 -17.39 0.85 -11.60
N GLN A 3 -18.03 1.04 -10.44
CA GLN A 3 -17.67 2.11 -9.52
C GLN A 3 -16.27 1.82 -8.99
N LYS A 4 -15.32 2.72 -9.26
CA LYS A 4 -13.95 2.62 -8.73
C LYS A 4 -14.03 2.48 -7.21
N SER A 5 -13.36 1.46 -6.66
CA SER A 5 -13.25 1.36 -5.20
C SER A 5 -12.63 2.63 -4.65
N LYS A 6 -13.07 3.05 -3.47
CA LYS A 6 -12.53 4.22 -2.76
C LYS A 6 -11.61 3.80 -1.62
N HIS A 7 -11.33 2.50 -1.48
CA HIS A 7 -10.60 1.97 -0.34
C HIS A 7 -9.09 1.87 -0.60
N TYR A 8 -8.38 2.12 0.47
CA TYR A 8 -6.95 1.93 0.63
C TYR A 8 -6.71 0.81 1.64
N GLN A 9 -5.62 0.08 1.44
CA GLN A 9 -5.22 -1.03 2.29
C GLN A 9 -3.82 -0.79 2.80
N LEU A 10 -3.58 -1.14 4.07
CA LEU A 10 -2.24 -1.34 4.60
C LEU A 10 -1.92 -2.82 4.46
N ILE A 11 -0.81 -3.11 3.81
CA ILE A 11 -0.36 -4.48 3.56
C ILE A 11 1.03 -4.66 4.16
N GLU A 12 1.24 -5.83 4.75
CA GLU A 12 2.55 -6.33 5.14
C GLU A 12 3.08 -7.14 3.96
N LEU A 13 4.24 -6.77 3.44
CA LEU A 13 4.97 -7.55 2.45
C LEU A 13 5.72 -8.70 3.12
N GLU A 14 6.14 -9.70 2.34
CA GLU A 14 6.93 -10.83 2.86
C GLU A 14 8.26 -10.40 3.49
N ASN A 15 8.84 -9.28 3.04
CA ASN A 15 10.05 -8.70 3.64
C ASN A 15 9.78 -7.96 4.98
N GLY A 16 8.53 -7.95 5.47
CA GLY A 16 8.13 -7.28 6.71
C GLY A 16 7.81 -5.78 6.56
N GLU A 17 7.97 -5.22 5.37
CA GLU A 17 7.64 -3.83 5.09
C GLU A 17 6.12 -3.61 5.10
N ILE A 18 5.68 -2.49 5.67
CA ILE A 18 4.27 -2.12 5.74
C ILE A 18 4.04 -0.92 4.82
N ILE A 19 3.19 -1.11 3.79
CA ILE A 19 2.93 -0.09 2.77
C ILE A 19 1.44 0.20 2.65
N VAL A 20 1.10 1.39 2.12
CA VAL A 20 -0.27 1.73 1.72
C VAL A 20 -0.45 1.45 0.23
N VAL A 21 -1.57 0.86 -0.16
CA VAL A 21 -1.95 0.74 -1.57
C VAL A 21 -3.42 0.99 -1.79
N HIS A 22 -3.79 1.32 -3.02
CA HIS A 22 -5.20 1.32 -3.41
C HIS A 22 -5.71 -0.12 -3.49
N GLU A 23 -7.00 -0.35 -3.19
CA GLU A 23 -7.57 -1.71 -3.23
C GLU A 23 -7.41 -2.38 -4.59
N THR A 24 -7.47 -1.62 -5.69
CA THR A 24 -7.32 -2.20 -7.04
C THR A 24 -5.89 -2.65 -7.34
N TRP A 25 -4.92 -2.29 -6.51
CA TRP A 25 -3.52 -2.73 -6.65
C TRP A 25 -3.28 -4.06 -5.96
N VAL A 26 -4.24 -4.55 -5.18
CA VAL A 26 -4.13 -5.84 -4.52
C VAL A 26 -4.84 -6.86 -5.38
N SER A 27 -4.18 -7.98 -5.64
CA SER A 27 -4.79 -9.14 -6.29
C SER A 27 -6.09 -9.55 -5.59
N PRO A 28 -7.10 -10.08 -6.31
CA PRO A 28 -8.35 -10.54 -5.71
C PRO A 28 -8.14 -11.53 -4.54
N GLU A 29 -7.15 -12.41 -4.68
CA GLU A 29 -6.72 -13.40 -3.68
C GLU A 29 -5.86 -12.82 -2.55
N LYS A 30 -5.45 -11.55 -2.64
CA LYS A 30 -4.63 -10.82 -1.66
C LYS A 30 -3.28 -11.49 -1.36
N GLN A 31 -2.72 -12.16 -2.36
CA GLN A 31 -1.41 -12.83 -2.27
C GLN A 31 -0.27 -11.97 -2.80
N HIS A 32 -0.59 -11.00 -3.66
CA HIS A 32 0.38 -10.08 -4.22
C HIS A 32 -0.23 -8.70 -4.47
N VAL A 33 0.67 -7.72 -4.58
CA VAL A 33 0.37 -6.32 -4.87
C VAL A 33 1.10 -5.87 -6.12
N PHE A 34 0.40 -5.10 -6.95
CA PHE A 34 0.97 -4.38 -8.07
C PHE A 34 1.54 -3.05 -7.57
N TRP A 35 2.84 -2.84 -7.75
CA TRP A 35 3.57 -1.69 -7.25
C TRP A 35 4.03 -0.79 -8.41
N PRO A 36 3.71 0.51 -8.39
CA PRO A 36 4.15 1.41 -9.44
C PRO A 36 5.66 1.64 -9.35
N PRO A 37 6.39 1.76 -10.48
CA PRO A 37 7.83 1.99 -10.50
C PRO A 37 8.18 3.47 -10.28
N TYR A 38 7.58 4.10 -9.27
CA TYR A 38 7.86 5.49 -8.93
C TYR A 38 8.97 5.58 -7.89
N PRO A 39 10.10 6.25 -8.19
CA PRO A 39 11.26 6.30 -7.32
C PRO A 39 11.06 7.24 -6.12
N ASP A 40 10.10 8.16 -6.19
CA ASP A 40 9.89 9.18 -5.19
C ASP A 40 8.51 9.08 -4.51
N ASN A 41 8.47 9.48 -3.25
CA ASN A 41 7.26 9.40 -2.43
C ASN A 41 6.16 10.36 -2.93
N TYR A 42 6.51 11.47 -3.59
CA TYR A 42 5.54 12.44 -4.06
C TYR A 42 4.71 11.86 -5.22
N THR A 43 5.37 11.27 -6.22
CA THR A 43 4.71 10.62 -7.36
C THR A 43 3.88 9.42 -6.91
N TYR A 44 4.40 8.62 -5.98
CA TYR A 44 3.64 7.53 -5.36
C TYR A 44 2.39 8.03 -4.60
N ARG A 45 2.47 9.12 -3.83
CA ARG A 45 1.28 9.69 -3.19
C ARG A 45 0.27 10.21 -4.21
N ARG A 46 0.76 10.83 -5.28
CA ARG A 46 -0.10 11.29 -6.39
C ARG A 46 -0.83 10.15 -7.06
N SER A 47 -0.21 8.99 -7.26
CA SER A 47 -0.89 7.84 -7.87
C SER A 47 -1.96 7.24 -6.95
N LEU A 48 -1.75 7.25 -5.62
CA LEU A 48 -2.77 6.89 -4.63
C LEU A 48 -3.96 7.88 -4.63
N GLU A 49 -3.69 9.18 -4.69
CA GLU A 49 -4.73 10.22 -4.78
C GLU A 49 -5.56 10.07 -6.06
N LYS A 50 -4.88 9.84 -7.19
CA LYS A 50 -5.51 9.64 -8.50
C LYS A 50 -6.20 8.29 -8.66
N ARG A 51 -5.93 7.34 -7.78
CA ARG A 51 -6.40 5.94 -7.88
C ARG A 51 -6.04 5.38 -9.25
N GLU A 52 -4.76 5.51 -9.59
CA GLU A 52 -4.22 4.92 -10.81
C GLU A 52 -4.46 3.41 -10.80
N GLU A 53 -4.72 2.82 -11.95
CA GLU A 53 -4.91 1.37 -12.05
C GLU A 53 -3.57 0.69 -12.36
N PRO A 54 -3.36 -0.54 -11.89
CA PRO A 54 -2.17 -1.30 -12.23
C PRO A 54 -1.97 -1.40 -13.74
N ALA A 55 -0.74 -1.19 -14.19
CA ALA A 55 -0.34 -1.31 -15.58
C ALA A 55 0.66 -2.47 -15.77
N ALA A 56 0.82 -2.94 -17.01
CA ALA A 56 1.68 -4.09 -17.32
C ALA A 56 3.17 -3.89 -16.92
N HIS A 57 3.61 -2.64 -16.77
CA HIS A 57 4.98 -2.31 -16.35
C HIS A 57 5.15 -2.18 -14.82
N TRP A 58 4.09 -2.40 -14.04
CA TRP A 58 4.17 -2.37 -12.58
C TRP A 58 4.80 -3.66 -12.06
N THR A 59 5.60 -3.53 -11.01
CA THR A 59 6.28 -4.67 -10.39
C THR A 59 5.31 -5.39 -9.47
N ILE A 60 5.36 -6.73 -9.42
CA ILE A 60 4.53 -7.53 -8.52
C ILE A 60 5.34 -7.90 -7.29
N HIS A 61 4.80 -7.63 -6.11
CA HIS A 61 5.41 -8.00 -4.83
C HIS A 61 4.49 -8.97 -4.07
N PRO A 62 5.03 -10.05 -3.48
CA PRO A 62 4.25 -10.95 -2.64
C PRO A 62 3.85 -10.26 -1.34
N THR A 63 2.59 -10.44 -0.95
CA THR A 63 2.02 -9.88 0.27
C THR A 63 1.81 -10.96 1.30
N LYS A 64 2.23 -10.69 2.54
CA LYS A 64 2.04 -11.58 3.67
C LYS A 64 0.63 -11.51 4.23
N ARG A 65 0.09 -10.30 4.42
CA ARG A 65 -1.30 -10.07 4.86
C ARG A 65 -1.75 -8.62 4.68
N VAL A 66 -3.08 -8.42 4.68
CA VAL A 66 -3.71 -7.10 4.82
C VAL A 66 -3.88 -6.79 6.31
N ILE A 67 -3.30 -5.67 6.77
CA ILE A 67 -3.35 -5.23 8.17
C ILE A 67 -4.57 -4.37 8.44
N TYR A 68 -4.95 -3.50 7.49
CA TYR A 68 -6.02 -2.52 7.70
C TYR A 68 -6.62 -2.06 6.38
N ARG A 69 -7.90 -1.67 6.40
CA ARG A 69 -8.65 -1.12 5.25
C ARG A 69 -9.38 0.15 5.66
N THR A 70 -9.38 1.16 4.79
CA THR A 70 -10.10 2.42 5.01
C THR A 70 -10.36 3.13 3.69
N ASP A 71 -11.40 3.93 3.60
CA ASP A 71 -11.68 4.85 2.51
C ASP A 71 -10.98 6.23 2.64
N ASN A 72 -10.19 6.42 3.71
CA ASN A 72 -9.51 7.67 4.02
C ASN A 72 -7.99 7.52 3.88
N LEU A 73 -7.44 8.02 2.76
CA LEU A 73 -6.02 7.96 2.46
C LEU A 73 -5.14 8.62 3.55
N PRO A 74 -5.43 9.84 4.05
CA PRO A 74 -4.69 10.42 5.17
C PRO A 74 -4.62 9.51 6.41
N LYS A 75 -5.72 8.83 6.75
CA LYS A 75 -5.77 7.88 7.87
C LYS A 75 -4.91 6.64 7.62
N ALA A 76 -4.88 6.13 6.39
CA ALA A 76 -4.00 5.03 5.99
C ALA A 76 -2.52 5.42 6.13
N LEU A 77 -2.12 6.54 5.54
CA LEU A 77 -0.74 7.04 5.60
C LEU A 77 -0.28 7.31 7.04
N ALA A 78 -1.15 7.88 7.88
CA ALA A 78 -0.85 8.11 9.29
C ALA A 78 -0.60 6.79 10.06
N LYS A 79 -1.26 5.69 9.68
CA LYS A 79 -1.04 4.37 10.29
C LYS A 79 0.28 3.74 9.86
N VAL A 80 0.67 3.87 8.58
CA VAL A 80 1.99 3.38 8.13
C VAL A 80 3.12 4.10 8.83
N LYS A 81 3.06 5.44 8.89
CA LYS A 81 4.06 6.24 9.62
C LYS A 81 4.19 5.83 11.09
N LYS A 82 3.07 5.47 11.74
CA LYS A 82 3.08 4.94 13.11
C LYS A 82 3.75 3.57 13.19
N ALA A 83 3.46 2.69 12.23
CA ALA A 83 4.04 1.34 12.16
C ALA A 83 5.56 1.39 11.95
N GLU A 84 6.05 2.23 11.04
CA GLU A 84 7.48 2.48 10.82
C GLU A 84 8.16 2.97 12.10
N TYR A 85 7.55 3.92 12.81
CA TYR A 85 8.08 4.46 14.06
C TYR A 85 8.15 3.41 15.18
N THR A 86 7.11 2.59 15.34
CA THR A 86 7.11 1.51 16.35
C THR A 86 8.12 0.41 16.05
N SER A 87 8.32 0.06 14.77
CA SER A 87 9.32 -0.93 14.37
C SER A 87 10.75 -0.42 14.62
N ASN A 88 10.99 0.88 14.42
CA ASN A 88 12.33 1.47 14.61
C ASN A 88 12.73 1.59 16.10
N ILE A 89 11.77 1.79 17.01
CA ILE A 89 12.05 1.86 18.46
C ILE A 89 12.38 0.48 19.05
N GLY A 90 11.89 -0.60 18.46
CA GLY A 90 12.15 -1.97 18.94
C GLY A 90 13.57 -2.50 18.72
N ASN A 91 14.47 -1.73 18.09
CA ASN A 91 15.79 -2.19 17.65
C ASN A 91 16.98 -1.55 18.41
N GLN A 92 16.74 -0.94 19.58
CA GLN A 92 17.80 -0.60 20.51
C GLN A 92 17.76 -1.56 21.71
N SER A 93 18.59 -2.60 21.65
CA SER A 93 19.02 -3.42 22.79
C SER A 93 20.54 -3.43 22.80
#